data_AF-A0A0Q9VYT4-F1
#
_entry.id   AF-A0A0Q9VYT4-F1
#
_cell.length_a   1.000
_cell.length_b   1.000
_cell.length_c   1.000
_cell.angle_alpha   90.00
_cell.angle_beta   90.00
_cell.angle_gamma   90.00
#
_symmetry.space_group_name_H-M   'P 1'
#
loop_
_entity.id
_entity.type
_entity.pdbx_description
1 polymer ?
#
loop_
_entity_poly.entity_id
_entity_poly.type
_entity_poly.pdbx_seq_one_letter_code
_entity_poly.pdbx_strand_id
1 'polypeptide(L)' 'MDLLYRILQVLIVVLYLVCYVLGACNDGFYARNGNLVIDLNNLQAQFDCVQQQHRG' A
#
# COMPACT_ATOMS: atom_id res chain seq x y z
N MET A 1 24.84 -11.73 -18.36
CA MET A 1 23.77 -10.74 -18.60
C MET A 1 22.39 -11.28 -18.21
N ASP A 2 22.15 -12.59 -18.30
CA ASP A 2 20.85 -13.21 -18.02
C ASP A 2 20.42 -13.25 -16.56
N LEU A 3 21.36 -13.50 -15.63
CA LEU A 3 21.01 -13.65 -14.20
C LEU A 3 20.56 -12.32 -13.58
N LEU A 4 21.29 -11.23 -13.84
CA LEU A 4 20.96 -9.90 -13.34
C LEU A 4 19.60 -9.43 -13.90
N TYR A 5 19.34 -9.69 -15.18
CA TYR A 5 18.07 -9.35 -15.82
C TYR A 5 16.89 -10.13 -15.23
N ARG A 6 17.05 -11.43 -14.95
CA ARG A 6 16.01 -12.23 -14.27
C ARG A 6 15.74 -11.76 -12.85
N ILE A 7 16.78 -11.41 -12.09
CA ILE A 7 16.63 -10.85 -10.73
C ILE A 7 15.86 -9.53 -10.79
N LEU A 8 16.18 -8.66 -11.75
CA LEU A 8 15.50 -7.38 -11.93
C LEU A 8 14.02 -7.56 -12.28
N GLN A 9 13.69 -8.50 -13.17
CA GLN A 9 12.30 -8.81 -13.52
C GLN A 9 11.50 -9.32 -12.32
N VAL A 10 12.07 -10.22 -11.52
CA VAL A 10 11.41 -10.73 -10.31
C VAL A 10 11.19 -9.60 -9.30
N LEU A 11 12.18 -8.73 -9.11
CA LEU A 11 12.07 -7.59 -8.20
C LEU A 11 10.94 -6.64 -8.60
N ILE A 12 10.82 -6.32 -9.90
CA ILE A 12 9.75 -5.44 -10.42
C ILE A 12 8.37 -6.06 -10.21
N VAL A 13 8.21 -7.36 -10.47
CA VAL A 13 6.93 -8.06 -10.28
C VAL A 13 6.54 -8.10 -8.80
N VAL A 14 7.50 -8.36 -7.91
CA VAL A 14 7.27 -8.35 -6.46
C VAL A 14 6.89 -6.95 -5.98
N LEU A 15 7.62 -5.91 -6.39
CA LEU A 15 7.28 -4.52 -6.04
C LEU A 15 5.89 -4.12 -6.55
N TYR A 16 5.54 -4.51 -7.77
CA TYR A 16 4.22 -4.23 -8.32
C TYR A 16 3.11 -4.92 -7.53
N LEU A 17 3.27 -6.20 -7.19
CA LEU A 17 2.31 -6.95 -6.39
C LEU A 17 2.19 -6.40 -4.96
N VAL A 18 3.31 -6.06 -4.35
CA VAL A 18 3.37 -5.44 -3.01
C VAL A 18 2.62 -4.10 -3.07
N CYS A 19 2.93 -3.21 -4.01
CA CYS A 19 2.24 -1.93 -4.13
C CYS A 19 0.76 -2.05 -4.53
N TYR A 20 0.37 -3.10 -5.24
CA TYR A 20 -1.03 -3.35 -5.60
C TYR A 20 -1.84 -3.90 -4.42
N VAL A 21 -1.26 -4.82 -3.65
CA VAL A 21 -1.90 -5.44 -2.48
C VAL A 21 -1.85 -4.51 -1.25
N LEU A 22 -0.78 -3.74 -1.09
CA LEU A 22 -0.67 -2.68 -0.07
C LEU A 22 -1.22 -1.35 -0.55
N GLY A 23 -1.69 -1.27 -1.80
CA GLY A 23 -2.39 -0.12 -2.30
C GLY A 23 -3.82 -0.15 -1.78
N ALA A 24 -4.30 0.76 -0.97
CA ALA A 24 -3.68 1.66 -0.02
C ALA A 24 -4.86 1.97 0.89
N CYS A 25 -4.83 1.58 2.17
CA CYS A 25 -5.79 2.09 3.14
C CYS A 25 -5.43 3.57 3.39
N ASN A 26 -5.64 4.42 2.37
CA ASN A 26 -5.22 5.81 2.31
C ASN A 26 -6.42 6.74 2.50
N ASP A 27 -7.61 6.16 2.60
CA ASP A 27 -8.89 6.82 2.80
C ASP A 27 -9.07 7.33 4.24
N GLY A 28 -8.04 7.92 4.84
CA GLY A 28 -8.20 8.55 6.15
C GLY A 28 -6.92 9.03 6.82
N PHE A 29 -5.75 8.58 6.37
CA PHE A 29 -4.44 9.08 6.80
C PHE A 29 -3.70 9.56 5.56
N TYR A 30 -3.61 10.87 5.37
CA TYR A 30 -2.85 11.43 4.26
C TYR A 30 -1.98 12.59 4.73
N ALA A 31 -0.82 12.75 4.10
CA ALA A 31 0.07 13.88 4.36
C ALA A 31 -0.37 15.07 3.49
N ARG A 32 -0.77 16.18 4.11
CA ARG A 32 -1.05 17.44 3.42
C ARG A 32 -0.14 18.52 3.97
N ASN A 33 0.68 19.12 3.10
CA ASN A 33 1.65 20.16 3.47
C ASN A 33 2.58 19.76 4.63
N GLY A 34 3.04 18.50 4.66
CA GLY A 34 3.93 17.99 5.72
C GLY A 34 3.23 17.66 7.04
N ASN A 35 1.92 17.90 7.15
CA ASN A 35 1.12 17.48 8.29
C ASN A 35 0.38 16.18 7.99
N LEU A 36 0.35 15.29 8.98
CA LEU A 36 -0.55 14.14 8.97
C LEU A 36 -1.98 14.63 9.19
N VAL A 37 -2.83 14.42 8.20
CA VAL A 37 -4.27 14.69 8.27
C VAL A 37 -4.99 13.37 8.52
N ILE A 38 -5.88 13.40 9.51
CA ILE A 38 -6.71 12.27 9.91
C ILE A 38 -8.16 12.62 9.57
N ASP A 39 -8.75 11.94 8.59
CA ASP A 39 -10.16 12.10 8.23
C ASP A 39 -11.03 11.12 9.02
N LEU A 40 -11.64 11.63 10.09
CA LEU A 40 -12.47 10.87 11.03
C LEU A 40 -13.70 10.21 10.38
N ASN A 41 -14.22 10.78 9.28
CA ASN A 41 -15.38 10.22 8.57
C ASN A 41 -15.00 9.00 7.73
N ASN A 42 -13.72 8.89 7.38
CA ASN A 42 -13.21 7.90 6.46
C ASN A 42 -12.29 6.87 7.19
N LEU A 43 -12.03 7.11 8.49
CA LEU A 43 -11.42 6.14 9.40
C LEU A 43 -12.09 4.78 9.40
N GLN A 44 -13.41 4.71 9.24
CA GLN A 44 -14.14 3.44 9.25
C GLN A 44 -13.78 2.60 8.01
N ALA A 45 -13.74 3.22 6.82
CA ALA A 45 -13.24 2.58 5.60
C ALA A 45 -11.77 2.19 5.72
N GLN A 46 -10.98 2.99 6.45
CA GLN A 46 -9.58 2.70 6.72
C GLN A 46 -9.38 1.52 7.68
N PHE A 47 -10.18 1.45 8.75
CA PHE A 47 -10.19 0.31 9.68
C PHE A 47 -10.70 -0.95 8.97
N ASP A 48 -11.74 -0.87 8.15
CA ASP A 48 -12.26 -2.00 7.36
C ASP A 48 -11.22 -2.51 6.36
N CYS A 49 -10.50 -1.60 5.70
CA CYS A 49 -9.40 -1.94 4.79
C CYS A 49 -8.24 -2.63 5.54
N VAL A 50 -7.80 -2.07 6.67
CA VAL A 50 -6.77 -2.71 7.52
C VAL A 50 -7.26 -4.05 8.05
N GLN A 51 -8.54 -4.15 8.42
CA GLN A 51 -9.13 -5.39 8.93
C GLN A 51 -9.23 -6.46 7.83
N GLN A 52 -9.51 -6.10 6.58
CA GLN A 52 -9.42 -6.99 5.43
C GLN A 52 -7.99 -7.44 5.15
N GLN A 53 -7.01 -6.53 5.30
CA GLN A 53 -5.59 -6.85 5.17
C GLN A 53 -5.09 -7.80 6.27
N HIS A 54 -5.63 -7.66 7.49
CA HIS A 54 -5.30 -8.51 8.65
C HIS A 54 -6.10 -9.82 8.71
N ARG A 55 -7.20 -9.96 7.95
CA ARG A 55 -8.02 -11.18 7.87
C ARG A 55 -7.46 -12.23 6.89
N GLY A 56 -6.14 -12.23 6.69
CA GLY A 56 -5.43 -13.28 5.95
C GLY A 56 -5.76 -14.69 6.45
#